data_AF-A0A7C3RP77-F1
#
_entry.id   AF-A0A7C3RP77-F1
#
_cell.length_a   1.000
_cell.length_b   1.000
_cell.length_c   1.000
_cell.angle_alpha   90.00
_cell.angle_beta   90.00
_cell.angle_gamma   90.00
#
_symmetry.space_group_name_H-M   'P 1'
#
loop_
_entity.id
_entity.type
_entity.pdbx_description
1 polymer ?
#
loop_
_entity_poly.entity_id
_entity_poly.type
_entity_poly.pdbx_seq_one_letter_code
_entity_poly.pdbx_strand_id
1 'polypeptide(L)' 'MGLPYAVAIGAGIGGMCAARMLSEHFERVPLVERDELSGTPMHRKGVPQSRHPHVLLDRNDRIDRRLTTRTLRLIRRP' A
#
# COMPACT_ATOMS: atom_id res chain seq x y z
N MET A 1 3.11 -28.27 -3.57
CA MET A 1 3.55 -27.07 -4.33
C MET A 1 3.11 -25.85 -3.54
N GLY A 2 3.98 -24.86 -3.34
CA GLY A 2 3.67 -23.68 -2.53
C GLY A 2 2.54 -22.85 -3.15
N LEU A 3 1.79 -22.16 -2.30
CA LEU A 3 0.71 -21.27 -2.71
C LEU A 3 1.28 -20.04 -3.45
N PRO A 4 0.58 -19.50 -4.47
CA PRO A 4 1.09 -18.39 -5.26
C PRO A 4 1.40 -17.18 -4.37
N TYR A 5 2.65 -16.72 -4.42
CA TYR A 5 3.20 -15.70 -3.55
C TYR A 5 3.81 -14.55 -4.36
N ALA A 6 3.46 -13.32 -4.01
CA ALA A 6 4.03 -12.11 -4.59
C ALA A 6 4.45 -11.14 -3.48
N VAL A 7 5.39 -10.23 -3.76
CA VAL A 7 5.82 -9.20 -2.79
C VAL A 7 5.66 -7.84 -3.43
N ALA A 8 5.02 -6.92 -2.70
CA ALA A 8 4.95 -5.51 -3.07
C ALA A 8 5.93 -4.70 -2.22
N ILE A 9 6.73 -3.83 -2.85
CA ILE A 9 7.72 -3.00 -2.18
C ILE A 9 7.27 -1.54 -2.25
N GLY A 10 7.20 -0.89 -1.09
CA GLY A 10 6.71 0.47 -0.89
C GLY A 10 5.20 0.51 -0.61
N ALA A 11 4.81 1.24 0.42
CA ALA A 11 3.41 1.45 0.83
C ALA A 11 2.91 2.86 0.44
N GLY A 12 3.41 3.41 -0.67
CA GLY A 12 2.82 4.60 -1.31
C GLY A 12 1.64 4.23 -2.21
N ILE A 13 1.03 5.23 -2.87
CA ILE A 13 -0.12 5.03 -3.77
C ILE A 13 0.15 3.92 -4.80
N GLY A 14 1.29 3.98 -5.50
CA GLY A 14 1.63 2.96 -6.51
C GLY A 14 1.78 1.54 -5.94
N GLY A 15 2.43 1.41 -4.79
CA GLY A 15 2.63 0.10 -4.14
C GLY A 15 1.35 -0.49 -3.56
N MET A 16 0.46 0.34 -3.00
CA MET A 16 -0.87 -0.11 -2.55
C MET A 16 -1.76 -0.51 -3.73
N CYS A 17 -1.74 0.23 -4.84
CA CYS A 17 -2.43 -0.17 -6.06
C CYS A 17 -1.92 -1.51 -6.60
N ALA A 18 -0.60 -1.69 -6.68
CA ALA A 18 0.01 -2.94 -7.11
C ALA A 18 -0.36 -4.10 -6.19
N ALA A 19 -0.27 -3.91 -4.87
CA ALA A 19 -0.62 -4.93 -3.89
C ALA A 19 -2.10 -5.34 -3.98
N ARG A 20 -3.01 -4.38 -4.22
CA ARG A 20 -4.43 -4.69 -4.45
C ARG A 20 -4.63 -5.53 -5.71
N MET A 21 -4.01 -5.17 -6.82
CA MET A 21 -4.13 -5.96 -8.06
C MET A 21 -3.58 -7.37 -7.85
N LEU A 22 -2.40 -7.50 -7.23
CA LEU A 22 -1.79 -8.79 -6.93
C LEU A 22 -2.67 -9.64 -5.98
N SER A 23 -3.39 -9.02 -5.04
CA SER A 23 -4.27 -9.75 -4.11
C SER A 23 -5.43 -10.49 -4.80
N GLU A 24 -5.72 -10.18 -6.07
CA GLU A 24 -6.75 -10.88 -6.86
C GLU A 24 -6.20 -12.14 -7.54
N HIS A 25 -4.87 -12.31 -7.57
CA HIS A 25 -4.19 -13.39 -8.30
C HIS A 25 -3.27 -14.26 -7.43
N PHE A 26 -2.82 -13.73 -6.28
CA PHE A 26 -1.89 -14.40 -5.38
C PHE A 26 -2.55 -14.58 -4.02
N GLU A 27 -2.30 -15.73 -3.40
CA GLU A 27 -2.86 -16.04 -2.08
C GLU A 27 -2.25 -15.18 -0.98
N ARG A 28 -0.97 -14.82 -1.13
CA ARG A 28 -0.26 -14.01 -0.17
C ARG A 28 0.57 -12.95 -0.86
N VAL A 29 0.28 -11.69 -0.50
CA VAL A 29 1.00 -10.51 -1.00
C VAL A 29 1.53 -9.68 0.16
N PRO A 30 2.73 -9.97 0.68
CA PRO A 30 3.31 -9.12 1.71
C PRO A 30 3.76 -7.79 1.14
N LEU A 31 3.48 -6.73 1.90
CA LEU A 31 3.95 -5.39 1.61
C LEU A 31 5.20 -5.13 2.44
N VAL A 32 6.24 -4.59 1.84
CA VAL A 32 7.47 -4.20 2.53
C VAL A 32 7.61 -2.69 2.43
N GLU A 33 7.63 -2.01 3.58
CA GLU A 33 7.84 -0.57 3.66
C GLU A 33 9.00 -0.29 4.63
N ARG A 34 9.82 0.70 4.28
CA ARG A 34 10.94 1.16 5.09
C ARG A 34 10.47 2.11 6.18
N ASP A 35 9.51 2.97 5.89
CA ASP A 35 8.95 3.88 6.88
C ASP A 35 7.97 3.17 7.83
N GLU A 36 7.77 3.73 9.01
CA GLU A 36 6.69 3.26 9.89
C GLU A 36 5.33 3.68 9.32
N LEU A 37 4.40 2.72 9.26
CA LEU A 37 3.01 2.96 8.93
C LEU A 37 2.19 3.17 10.20
N SER A 38 1.48 4.28 10.26
CA SER A 38 0.47 4.60 11.29
C SER A 38 -0.92 4.16 10.84
N GLY A 39 -1.83 3.94 11.79
CA GLY A 39 -3.27 3.71 11.50
C GLY A 39 -3.99 4.97 11.00
N THR A 40 -3.34 6.12 11.08
CA THR A 40 -3.85 7.42 10.60
C THR A 40 -2.96 7.96 9.48
N PRO A 41 -3.49 8.79 8.56
CA PRO A 41 -2.67 9.47 7.56
C PRO A 41 -1.58 10.33 8.22
N MET A 42 -0.33 10.17 7.77
CA MET A 42 0.81 10.95 8.26
C MET A 42 1.85 11.12 7.15
N HIS A 43 2.57 12.25 7.16
CA HIS A 43 3.73 12.44 6.30
C HIS A 43 4.85 11.48 6.68
N ARG A 44 5.47 10.86 5.68
CA ARG A 44 6.56 9.90 5.88
C ARG A 44 7.79 10.32 5.10
N LYS A 45 8.98 9.96 5.62
CA LYS A 45 10.27 10.33 5.03
C LYS A 45 10.44 9.79 3.61
N GLY A 46 9.98 8.57 3.35
CA GLY A 46 10.00 7.93 2.03
C GLY A 46 8.95 8.44 1.06
N VAL A 47 8.03 9.33 1.49
CA VAL A 47 7.02 9.97 0.63
C VAL A 47 7.09 11.50 0.81
N PRO A 48 8.19 12.15 0.39
CA PRO A 48 8.36 13.60 0.57
C PRO A 48 7.26 14.41 -0.14
N GLN A 49 6.72 13.87 -1.24
CA GLN A 49 5.62 14.48 -1.98
C GLN A 49 4.30 14.52 -1.20
N SER A 50 4.15 13.78 -0.10
CA SER A 50 2.94 13.80 0.72
C SER A 50 2.60 15.19 1.29
N ARG A 51 3.57 16.11 1.34
CA ARG A 51 3.39 17.48 1.81
C ARG A 51 2.72 18.41 0.80
N HIS A 52 2.63 17.99 -0.46
CA HIS A 52 1.92 18.73 -1.50
C HIS A 52 0.44 18.32 -1.55
N PRO A 53 -0.48 19.22 -1.89
CA PRO A 53 -1.87 18.86 -2.09
C PRO A 53 -2.02 17.86 -3.24
N HIS A 54 -2.63 16.71 -2.95
CA HIS A 54 -3.00 15.71 -3.97
C HIS A 54 -4.52 15.69 -4.09
N VAL A 55 -5.05 16.47 -5.03
CA VAL A 55 -6.49 16.48 -5.29
C VAL A 55 -6.84 15.22 -6.09
N LEU A 56 -7.57 14.31 -5.46
CA LEU A 56 -8.19 13.17 -6.14
C LEU A 56 -9.60 13.56 -6.59
N LEU A 57 -9.94 13.25 -7.84
CA LEU A 57 -11.32 13.30 -8.31
C LEU A 57 -12.18 12.29 -7.54
N ASP A 58 -13.45 12.59 -7.32
CA ASP A 58 -14.32 11.89 -6.35
C ASP A 58 -14.31 10.35 -6.48
N ARG A 59 -14.28 9.82 -7.70
CA ARG A 59 -14.20 8.38 -7.94
C ARG A 59 -12.88 7.76 -7.47
N ASN A 60 -11.78 8.48 -7.65
CA ASN A 60 -10.44 8.01 -7.30
C ASN A 60 -10.18 8.10 -5.79
N ASP A 61 -10.70 9.12 -5.10
CA ASP A 61 -10.64 9.21 -3.62
C ASP A 61 -11.31 8.00 -2.96
N ARG A 62 -12.49 7.61 -3.45
CA ARG A 62 -13.23 6.45 -2.94
C ARG A 62 -12.48 5.13 -3.15
N ILE A 63 -11.74 5.00 -4.25
CA ILE A 63 -10.94 3.80 -4.54
C ILE A 63 -9.70 3.76 -3.64
N ASP A 64 -9.01 4.90 -3.48
CA ASP A 64 -7.81 5.00 -2.63
C ASP A 64 -8.10 4.63 -1.17
N ARG A 65 -9.21 5.11 -0.60
CA ARG A 65 -9.67 4.74 0.77
C ARG A 65 -9.95 3.24 0.95
N ARG A 66 -10.21 2.50 -0.12
CA ARG A 66 -10.45 1.05 -0.05
C ARG A 66 -9.15 0.25 -0.07
N LEU A 67 -8.07 0.81 -0.62
CA LEU A 67 -6.74 0.18 -0.65
C LEU A 67 -6.12 0.07 0.74
N THR A 68 -6.48 0.98 1.65
CA THR A 68 -5.99 0.98 3.04
C THR A 68 -6.66 -0.06 3.94
N THR A 69 -7.76 -0.69 3.51
CA THR A 69 -8.68 -1.42 4.41
C THR A 69 -8.62 -2.96 4.28
N ARG A 70 -7.92 -3.54 3.29
CA ARG A 70 -7.85 -5.01 3.11
C ARG A 70 -6.47 -5.59 3.41
N THR A 71 -6.46 -6.66 4.20
CA THR A 71 -5.31 -7.28 4.89
C THR A 71 -4.11 -7.56 3.97
N LEU A 72 -3.18 -6.61 3.94
CA LEU A 72 -1.81 -6.81 3.47
C LEU A 72 -0.92 -7.04 4.70
N ARG A 73 -0.26 -8.19 4.78
CA ARG A 73 0.65 -8.47 5.90
C ARG A 73 1.94 -7.69 5.67
N LEU A 74 2.10 -6.58 6.39
CA LEU A 74 3.29 -5.75 6.35
C LEU A 74 4.47 -6.51 6.97
N ILE A 75 5.57 -6.63 6.24
CA ILE A 75 6.85 -7.14 6.76
C ILE A 75 7.75 -5.93 7.00
N ARG A 76 7.97 -5.56 8.26
CA ARG A 76 8.99 -4.57 8.64
C ARG A 76 10.38 -5.17 8.40
N ARG A 77 11.31 -4.38 7.87
CA ARG A 77 12.75 -4.68 7.97
C ARG A 77 13.17 -4.46 9.44
N PRO A 78 14.09 -5.28 9.99
CA PRO A 78 14.65 -5.04 11.32
C PRO A 78 15.36 -3.69 11.40
#